data_AF-A0A9N8P748-F1
#
_entry.id   AF-A0A9N8P748-F1
#
_cell.length_a   1.000
_cell.length_b   1.000
_cell.length_c   1.000
_cell.angle_alpha   90.00
_cell.angle_beta   90.00
_cell.angle_gamma   90.00
#
_symmetry.space_group_name_H-M   'P 1'
#
loop_
_entity.id
_entity.type
_entity.pdbx_description
1 polymer ?
#
loop_
_entity_poly.entity_id
_entity_poly.type
_entity_poly.pdbx_seq_one_letter_code
_entity_poly.pdbx_strand_id
1 'polypeptide(L)'
;MIETQLSKVYEKIDLTLLNRLLRLIMDHNLADYISSKNNVQLNYKDMNHTNSYGMIRGLQFSAFVFQYYGLVIDLLLLGLQRASEIAGPPNAPNDFLQFRDRAAETRHPIRLYTRYVDRIWVFFRFSADESRDLIQRFLTEQPDPNFENVIGYKNKKCWPRDSRMRLMRHDVNLGRAVFWDMKNRLPRSVTTIEWDDTFASVYSRDNPNLLFSMCGFEVRILPKMRNQNEEFPTKDSVWSLVDNSTKERTAHAFLQVTEEDIAKFNNRIRQILMSSGSTTFTKIANKWNTALIALFTYYREAAVSTVNLLDTIVKCETKIQTRVKIGLNSKMPSRFPPAVFYTPKELGGLGMISGSHILIPASDKRWSKQTDTGVTHYRAGMSHDEETLIPNIFRYIIPWEAEFVDSQRVWTEYSQKRLEAQQQNRRLTLEDLEDSWDRGLPRINTLFQKDRSTLSFDKGFRARTEFKIYQQMKSNPFWWTSQRHDGKLWNLNAYRTDVIQALGGVETILEHTLFKATAFPSWEGLFWERASGFEESMKFKKLTNAQRSGLNQIPNRRFTLWWSPTVSTIPIYLEPPSLHSLIRFSMPYRNAQVLLTQACMH
;
A
#
# COMPACT_ATOMS: atom_id res chain seq x y z
N MET A 1 -12.32 -1.95 -22.92
CA MET A 1 -11.30 -2.37 -21.95
C MET A 1 -11.81 -3.62 -21.26
N ILE A 2 -11.04 -4.70 -21.28
CA ILE A 2 -11.33 -5.91 -20.51
C ILE A 2 -10.26 -6.03 -19.43
N GLU A 3 -10.70 -6.24 -18.19
CA GLU A 3 -9.87 -6.74 -17.10
C GLU A 3 -10.37 -8.14 -16.71
N THR A 4 -9.47 -9.11 -16.62
CA THR A 4 -9.81 -10.50 -16.25
C THR A 4 -8.67 -11.14 -15.48
N GLN A 5 -8.97 -12.17 -14.71
CA GLN A 5 -8.00 -13.04 -14.08
C GLN A 5 -7.95 -14.40 -14.81
N LEU A 6 -6.75 -14.95 -14.97
CA LEU A 6 -6.55 -16.30 -15.47
C LEU A 6 -6.86 -17.32 -14.37
N SER A 7 -7.90 -18.13 -14.56
CA SER A 7 -8.37 -19.09 -13.56
C SER A 7 -7.46 -20.32 -13.48
N LYS A 8 -6.99 -20.63 -12.26
CA LYS A 8 -6.30 -21.88 -11.90
C LYS A 8 -5.01 -22.18 -12.69
N VAL A 9 -4.29 -21.15 -13.17
CA VAL A 9 -3.03 -21.36 -13.90
C VAL A 9 -2.02 -22.17 -13.08
N TYR A 10 -1.81 -21.82 -11.81
CA TYR A 10 -0.87 -22.53 -10.94
C TYR A 10 -1.20 -24.02 -10.80
N GLU A 11 -2.49 -24.35 -10.70
CA GLU A 11 -2.98 -25.70 -10.49
C GLU A 11 -2.93 -26.52 -11.79
N LYS A 12 -3.02 -25.87 -12.95
CA LYS A 12 -3.14 -26.53 -14.26
C LYS A 12 -1.84 -26.71 -15.04
N ILE A 13 -0.71 -26.28 -14.48
CA ILE A 13 0.60 -26.48 -15.12
C ILE A 13 0.95 -27.97 -15.11
N ASP A 14 0.93 -28.58 -16.28
CA ASP A 14 1.46 -29.93 -16.51
C ASP A 14 3.00 -29.90 -16.49
N LEU A 15 3.60 -30.69 -15.61
CA LEU A 15 5.06 -30.75 -15.43
C LEU A 15 5.77 -31.32 -16.66
N THR A 16 5.13 -32.18 -17.44
CA THR A 16 5.72 -32.77 -18.65
C THR A 16 5.84 -31.73 -19.77
N LEU A 17 4.76 -30.97 -20.01
CA LEU A 17 4.75 -29.84 -20.92
C LEU A 17 5.71 -28.74 -20.44
N LEU A 18 5.68 -28.43 -19.14
CA LEU A 18 6.57 -27.45 -18.55
C LEU A 18 8.04 -27.79 -18.81
N ASN A 19 8.45 -29.04 -18.62
CA ASN A 19 9.81 -29.49 -18.88
C ASN A 19 10.24 -29.20 -20.32
N ARG A 20 9.40 -29.56 -21.30
CA ARG A 20 9.65 -29.31 -22.73
C ARG A 20 9.77 -27.81 -23.02
N LEU A 21 8.89 -26.99 -22.45
CA LEU A 21 8.93 -25.54 -22.62
C LEU A 21 10.19 -24.92 -22.00
N LEU A 22 10.63 -25.40 -20.83
CA LEU A 22 11.83 -24.89 -20.18
C LEU A 22 13.10 -25.24 -20.97
N ARG A 23 13.18 -26.45 -21.55
CA ARG A 23 14.31 -26.86 -22.42
C ARG A 23 14.52 -25.95 -23.64
N LEU A 24 13.52 -25.16 -24.05
CA LEU A 24 13.67 -24.19 -25.13
C LEU A 24 14.50 -22.96 -24.74
N ILE A 25 14.56 -22.63 -23.44
CA ILE A 25 15.15 -21.37 -22.95
C ILE A 25 16.32 -21.56 -21.98
N MET A 26 16.55 -22.78 -21.50
CA MET A 26 17.62 -23.09 -20.56
C MET A 26 18.17 -24.50 -20.78
N ASP A 27 19.32 -24.77 -20.14
CA ASP A 27 19.94 -26.09 -20.20
C ASP A 27 19.01 -27.19 -19.67
N HIS A 28 19.12 -28.36 -20.29
CA HIS A 28 18.29 -29.53 -19.99
C HIS A 28 18.37 -29.95 -18.51
N ASN A 29 19.56 -29.89 -17.90
CA ASN A 29 19.73 -30.23 -16.47
C ASN A 29 18.93 -29.28 -15.56
N LEU A 30 18.89 -28.00 -15.89
CA LEU A 30 18.12 -27.01 -15.13
C LEU A 30 16.61 -27.20 -15.32
N ALA A 31 16.17 -27.48 -16.55
CA ALA A 31 14.77 -27.79 -16.84
C ALA A 31 14.29 -29.05 -16.08
N ASP A 32 15.11 -30.09 -16.05
CA ASP A 32 14.84 -31.34 -15.32
C ASP A 32 14.82 -31.11 -13.80
N TYR A 33 15.74 -30.30 -13.27
CA TYR A 33 15.73 -29.89 -11.87
C TYR A 33 14.44 -29.14 -11.51
N ILE A 34 14.05 -28.13 -12.29
CA ILE A 34 12.83 -27.34 -12.02
C ILE A 34 11.58 -28.22 -12.06
N SER A 35 11.49 -29.12 -13.04
CA SER A 35 10.33 -29.99 -13.22
C SER A 35 10.22 -31.02 -12.10
N SER A 36 11.33 -31.70 -11.78
CA SER A 36 11.38 -32.66 -10.67
C SER A 36 11.15 -32.00 -9.31
N LYS A 37 11.60 -30.76 -9.11
CA LYS A 37 11.42 -30.04 -7.84
C LYS A 37 9.97 -29.63 -7.56
N ASN A 38 9.12 -29.55 -8.57
CA ASN A 38 7.67 -29.41 -8.37
C ASN A 38 7.00 -30.74 -8.01
N ASN A 39 7.62 -31.87 -8.33
CA ASN A 39 7.14 -33.21 -7.99
C ASN A 39 7.69 -33.68 -6.64
N VAL A 40 7.12 -33.15 -5.55
CA VAL A 40 7.52 -33.48 -4.17
C VAL A 40 6.33 -33.91 -3.34
N GLN A 41 6.61 -34.64 -2.25
CA GLN A 41 5.61 -34.98 -1.25
C GLN A 41 5.27 -33.74 -0.40
N LEU A 42 3.99 -33.35 -0.41
CA LEU A 42 3.44 -32.29 0.43
C LEU A 42 2.89 -32.92 1.71
N ASN A 43 3.36 -32.41 2.85
CA ASN A 43 2.98 -32.92 4.16
C ASN A 43 2.25 -31.83 4.96
N TYR A 44 1.12 -32.19 5.56
CA TYR A 44 0.42 -31.36 6.55
C TYR A 44 -0.07 -32.23 7.69
N LYS A 45 0.58 -32.11 8.85
CA LYS A 45 0.39 -33.00 10.00
C LYS A 45 0.57 -34.47 9.56
N ASP A 46 -0.50 -35.26 9.60
CA ASP A 46 -0.48 -36.69 9.24
C ASP A 46 -0.84 -36.94 7.76
N MET A 47 -1.25 -35.91 7.03
CA MET A 47 -1.63 -36.02 5.62
C MET A 47 -0.42 -35.84 4.71
N ASN A 48 -0.19 -36.81 3.81
CA ASN A 48 0.89 -36.76 2.82
C ASN A 48 0.32 -37.00 1.42
N HIS A 49 0.74 -36.20 0.44
CA HIS A 49 0.33 -36.35 -0.97
C HIS A 49 1.47 -35.93 -1.89
N THR A 50 1.75 -36.72 -2.93
CA THR A 50 2.78 -36.39 -3.95
C THR A 50 2.21 -35.45 -5.00
N ASN A 51 2.82 -34.27 -5.18
CA ASN A 51 2.38 -33.28 -6.15
C ASN A 51 2.78 -33.65 -7.59
N SER A 52 2.00 -34.50 -8.27
CA SER A 52 2.26 -34.90 -9.65
C SER A 52 1.77 -33.90 -10.71
N TYR A 53 0.91 -32.96 -10.34
CA TYR A 53 0.30 -31.98 -11.25
C TYR A 53 0.21 -30.60 -10.60
N GLY A 54 0.46 -29.55 -11.37
CA GLY A 54 0.48 -28.18 -10.89
C GLY A 54 1.82 -27.74 -10.30
N MET A 55 1.99 -26.44 -10.24
CA MET A 55 3.19 -25.78 -9.75
C MET A 55 3.13 -25.51 -8.24
N ILE A 56 4.26 -25.73 -7.56
CA ILE A 56 4.45 -25.28 -6.18
C ILE A 56 4.88 -23.81 -6.17
N ARG A 57 4.03 -22.95 -5.58
CA ARG A 57 4.25 -21.50 -5.51
C ARG A 57 5.35 -21.07 -4.54
N GLY A 58 5.67 -21.91 -3.55
CA GLY A 58 6.64 -21.62 -2.49
C GLY A 58 8.12 -21.84 -2.87
N LEU A 59 8.43 -22.25 -4.11
CA LEU A 59 9.82 -22.39 -4.55
C LEU A 59 10.41 -21.03 -4.91
N GLN A 60 11.74 -20.89 -4.83
CA GLN A 60 12.41 -19.61 -5.09
C GLN A 60 12.33 -19.17 -6.55
N PHE A 61 12.33 -20.12 -7.48
CA PHE A 61 12.22 -19.87 -8.92
C PHE A 61 10.77 -19.88 -9.44
N SER A 62 9.76 -20.05 -8.59
CA SER A 62 8.36 -20.14 -9.03
C SER A 62 7.90 -18.88 -9.76
N ALA A 63 8.38 -17.70 -9.35
CA ALA A 63 8.09 -16.45 -10.03
C ALA A 63 8.57 -16.46 -11.49
N PHE A 64 9.78 -16.96 -11.76
CA PHE A 64 10.31 -17.05 -13.12
C PHE A 64 9.48 -18.00 -13.98
N VAL A 65 9.26 -19.21 -13.47
CA VAL A 65 8.53 -20.25 -14.20
C VAL A 65 7.09 -19.80 -14.51
N PHE A 66 6.44 -19.12 -13.55
CA PHE A 66 5.09 -18.61 -13.76
C PHE A 66 5.04 -17.48 -14.79
N GLN A 67 6.00 -16.54 -14.75
CA GLN A 67 6.06 -15.46 -15.74
C GLN A 67 6.32 -15.99 -17.16
N TYR A 68 7.19 -17.01 -17.28
CA TYR A 68 7.45 -17.66 -18.56
C TYR A 68 6.22 -18.43 -19.07
N TYR A 69 5.54 -19.19 -18.21
CA TYR A 69 4.30 -19.88 -18.59
C TYR A 69 3.20 -18.88 -18.96
N GLY A 70 3.11 -17.77 -18.24
CA GLY A 70 2.24 -16.65 -18.57
C GLY A 70 2.54 -16.05 -19.94
N LEU A 71 3.82 -15.95 -20.35
CA LEU A 71 4.19 -15.50 -21.69
C LEU A 71 3.64 -16.43 -22.78
N VAL A 72 3.66 -17.74 -22.56
CA VAL A 72 3.05 -18.70 -23.50
C VAL A 72 1.54 -18.46 -23.63
N ILE A 73 0.86 -18.16 -22.51
CA ILE A 73 -0.56 -17.80 -22.53
C ILE A 73 -0.79 -16.46 -23.25
N ASP A 74 0.08 -15.48 -23.05
CA ASP A 74 0.01 -14.18 -23.74
C ASP A 74 0.09 -14.35 -25.27
N LEU A 75 0.95 -15.26 -25.75
CA LEU A 75 1.07 -15.58 -27.17
C LEU A 75 -0.20 -16.26 -27.72
N LEU A 76 -0.89 -17.09 -26.93
CA LEU A 76 -2.17 -17.68 -27.32
C LEU A 76 -3.27 -16.61 -27.42
N LEU A 77 -3.28 -15.64 -26.51
CA LEU A 77 -4.27 -14.56 -26.50
C LEU A 77 -4.06 -13.55 -27.62
N LEU A 78 -2.82 -13.12 -27.83
CA LEU A 78 -2.48 -12.08 -28.82
C LEU A 78 -2.33 -12.63 -30.23
N GLY A 79 -1.84 -13.87 -30.36
CA GLY A 79 -1.30 -14.39 -31.62
C GLY A 79 0.11 -13.86 -31.92
N LEU A 80 0.89 -14.63 -32.68
CA LEU A 80 2.31 -14.33 -32.94
C LEU A 80 2.52 -12.99 -33.65
N GLN A 81 1.65 -12.67 -34.62
CA GLN A 81 1.76 -11.42 -35.37
C GLN A 81 1.52 -10.21 -34.47
N ARG A 82 0.45 -10.20 -33.66
CA ARG A 82 0.19 -9.04 -32.80
C ARG A 82 1.20 -8.93 -31.67
N ALA A 83 1.65 -10.06 -31.12
CA ALA A 83 2.67 -10.07 -30.08
C ALA A 83 4.01 -9.50 -30.58
N SER A 84 4.45 -9.83 -31.80
CA SER A 84 5.69 -9.29 -32.36
C SER A 84 5.60 -7.79 -32.66
N GLU A 85 4.43 -7.31 -33.09
CA GLU A 85 4.18 -5.87 -33.30
C GLU A 85 4.24 -5.06 -32.00
N ILE A 86 3.69 -5.62 -30.90
CA ILE A 86 3.75 -4.99 -29.57
C ILE A 86 5.19 -5.02 -29.04
N ALA A 87 5.88 -6.16 -29.13
CA ALA A 87 7.24 -6.31 -28.62
C ALA A 87 8.30 -5.53 -29.43
N GLY A 88 8.05 -5.30 -30.72
CA GLY A 88 9.01 -4.69 -31.64
C GLY A 88 10.06 -5.69 -32.14
N PRO A 89 10.93 -5.25 -33.07
CA PRO A 89 11.98 -6.10 -33.61
C PRO A 89 13.02 -6.48 -32.53
N PRO A 90 13.62 -7.69 -32.56
CA PRO A 90 14.57 -8.13 -31.54
C PRO A 90 15.79 -7.21 -31.35
N ASN A 91 16.22 -6.53 -32.42
CA ASN A 91 17.37 -5.61 -32.40
C ASN A 91 17.04 -4.26 -31.75
N ALA A 92 15.76 -3.89 -31.68
CA ALA A 92 15.28 -2.63 -31.14
C ALA A 92 13.86 -2.85 -30.57
N PRO A 93 13.74 -3.51 -29.40
CA PRO A 93 12.45 -3.80 -28.79
C PRO A 93 11.75 -2.50 -28.40
N ASN A 94 10.42 -2.50 -28.45
CA ASN A 94 9.62 -1.36 -28.02
C ASN A 94 9.56 -1.31 -26.49
N ASP A 95 9.45 -0.09 -25.96
CA ASP A 95 9.14 0.12 -24.55
C ASP A 95 7.65 -0.14 -24.26
N PHE A 96 7.32 -0.18 -22.97
CA PHE A 96 5.96 -0.41 -22.49
C PHE A 96 4.94 0.57 -23.13
N LEU A 97 3.88 0.01 -23.72
CA LEU A 97 2.79 0.73 -24.41
C LEU A 97 3.23 1.60 -25.60
N GLN A 98 4.39 1.30 -26.20
CA GLN A 98 4.86 1.96 -27.41
C GLN A 98 4.79 1.02 -28.63
N PHE A 99 4.62 1.64 -29.80
CA PHE A 99 4.71 0.98 -31.10
C PHE A 99 5.77 1.67 -31.94
N ARG A 100 6.33 0.96 -32.92
CA ARG A 100 7.26 1.52 -33.89
C ARG A 100 6.65 2.68 -34.69
N ASP A 101 5.40 2.49 -35.12
CA ASP A 101 4.68 3.45 -35.95
C ASP A 101 3.16 3.36 -35.74
N ARG A 102 2.47 4.42 -36.17
CA ARG A 102 1.00 4.52 -36.06
C ARG A 102 0.28 3.47 -36.90
N ALA A 103 0.87 3.02 -38.01
CA ALA A 103 0.30 1.99 -38.86
C ALA A 103 0.28 0.62 -38.18
N ALA A 104 1.38 0.22 -37.49
CA ALA A 104 1.36 -1.00 -36.68
C ALA A 104 0.37 -0.89 -35.53
N GLU A 105 0.25 0.28 -34.90
CA GLU A 105 -0.75 0.49 -33.84
C GLU A 105 -2.18 0.27 -34.38
N THR A 106 -2.51 0.81 -35.57
CA THR A 106 -3.88 0.81 -36.11
C THR A 106 -4.33 -0.45 -36.82
N ARG A 107 -3.41 -1.32 -37.23
CA ARG A 107 -3.69 -2.54 -38.00
C ARG A 107 -4.59 -3.56 -37.28
N HIS A 108 -4.59 -3.60 -35.94
CA HIS A 108 -5.31 -4.63 -35.18
C HIS A 108 -6.20 -4.01 -34.07
N PRO A 109 -7.35 -4.61 -33.71
CA PRO A 109 -8.22 -4.06 -32.68
C PRO A 109 -7.59 -4.00 -31.28
N ILE A 110 -6.79 -5.01 -30.89
CA ILE A 110 -6.04 -4.99 -29.61
C ILE A 110 -4.95 -3.92 -29.69
N ARG A 111 -5.04 -2.85 -28.90
CA ARG A 111 -4.07 -1.75 -28.88
C ARG A 111 -3.10 -1.83 -27.72
N LEU A 112 -3.58 -2.12 -26.52
CA LEU A 112 -2.72 -2.22 -25.34
C LEU A 112 -2.97 -3.56 -24.68
N TYR A 113 -1.89 -4.18 -24.21
CA TYR A 113 -1.93 -5.45 -23.49
C TYR A 113 -0.98 -5.37 -22.31
N THR A 114 -1.47 -5.75 -21.13
CA THR A 114 -0.63 -5.85 -19.94
C THR A 114 -1.03 -7.09 -19.14
N ARG A 115 -0.05 -7.81 -18.62
CA ARG A 115 -0.29 -8.90 -17.66
C ARG A 115 0.48 -8.61 -16.38
N TYR A 116 -0.23 -8.62 -15.26
CA TYR A 116 0.32 -8.52 -13.93
C TYR A 116 0.10 -9.85 -13.22
N VAL A 117 1.15 -10.68 -13.20
CA VAL A 117 1.08 -12.06 -12.70
C VAL A 117 -0.04 -12.83 -13.43
N ASP A 118 -1.19 -13.04 -12.79
CA ASP A 118 -2.34 -13.79 -13.30
C ASP A 118 -3.49 -12.90 -13.78
N ARG A 119 -3.40 -11.58 -13.61
CA ARG A 119 -4.39 -10.60 -14.09
C ARG A 119 -3.97 -10.00 -15.43
N ILE A 120 -4.94 -9.82 -16.32
CA ILE A 120 -4.73 -9.32 -17.68
C ILE A 120 -5.63 -8.11 -17.92
N TRP A 121 -5.07 -7.10 -18.57
CA TRP A 121 -5.80 -5.95 -19.11
C TRP A 121 -5.56 -5.84 -20.61
N VAL A 122 -6.66 -5.74 -21.36
CA VAL A 122 -6.63 -5.60 -22.81
C VAL A 122 -7.48 -4.40 -23.23
N PHE A 123 -6.84 -3.46 -23.92
CA PHE A 123 -7.51 -2.31 -24.51
C PHE A 123 -7.78 -2.58 -26.00
N PHE A 124 -9.05 -2.48 -26.38
CA PHE A 124 -9.50 -2.70 -27.74
C PHE A 124 -10.01 -1.39 -28.35
N ARG A 125 -9.72 -1.18 -29.63
CA ARG A 125 -10.28 -0.12 -30.46
C ARG A 125 -10.89 -0.75 -31.72
N PHE A 126 -12.21 -0.84 -31.74
CA PHE A 126 -12.97 -1.35 -32.87
C PHE A 126 -13.46 -0.22 -33.77
N SER A 127 -13.54 -0.49 -35.08
CA SER A 127 -14.39 0.26 -36.00
C SER A 127 -15.88 -0.13 -35.83
N ALA A 128 -16.78 0.63 -36.45
CA ALA A 128 -18.22 0.32 -36.39
C ALA A 128 -18.56 -1.02 -37.09
N ASP A 129 -17.82 -1.39 -38.13
CA ASP A 129 -18.05 -2.62 -38.87
C ASP A 129 -17.47 -3.82 -38.14
N GLU A 130 -16.27 -3.69 -37.56
CA GLU A 130 -15.66 -4.73 -36.73
C GLU A 130 -16.50 -5.04 -35.49
N SER A 131 -17.03 -4.01 -34.81
CA SER A 131 -17.86 -4.22 -33.63
C SER A 131 -19.19 -4.89 -33.98
N ARG A 132 -19.81 -4.52 -35.11
CA ARG A 132 -21.06 -5.13 -35.60
C ARG A 132 -20.84 -6.59 -35.97
N ASP A 133 -19.78 -6.89 -36.72
CA ASP A 133 -19.43 -8.25 -37.12
C ASP A 133 -19.14 -9.15 -35.90
N LEU A 134 -18.36 -8.67 -34.93
CA LEU A 134 -18.05 -9.43 -33.72
C LEU A 134 -19.31 -9.73 -32.89
N ILE A 135 -20.19 -8.74 -32.73
CA ILE A 135 -21.47 -8.92 -32.03
C ILE A 135 -22.36 -9.93 -32.79
N GLN A 136 -22.40 -9.85 -34.12
CA GLN A 136 -23.19 -10.75 -34.93
C GLN A 136 -22.71 -12.19 -34.77
N ARG A 137 -21.40 -12.44 -34.87
CA ARG A 137 -20.81 -13.77 -34.62
C ARG A 137 -21.13 -14.30 -33.22
N PHE A 138 -21.02 -13.44 -32.20
CA PHE A 138 -21.38 -13.81 -30.83
C PHE A 138 -22.86 -14.18 -30.69
N LEU A 139 -23.78 -13.40 -31.26
CA LEU A 139 -25.22 -13.66 -31.15
C LEU A 139 -25.70 -14.84 -32.01
N THR A 140 -24.95 -15.21 -33.07
CA THR A 140 -25.19 -16.44 -33.82
C THR A 140 -24.94 -17.67 -32.96
N GLU A 141 -23.86 -17.66 -32.16
CA GLU A 141 -23.46 -18.77 -31.28
C GLU A 141 -24.23 -18.76 -29.94
N GLN A 142 -24.55 -17.58 -29.43
CA GLN A 142 -25.29 -17.36 -28.18
C GLN A 142 -26.46 -16.40 -28.42
N PRO A 143 -27.59 -16.91 -28.94
CA PRO A 143 -28.74 -16.06 -29.22
C PRO A 143 -29.37 -15.53 -27.92
N ASP A 144 -29.66 -14.23 -27.90
CA ASP A 144 -30.32 -13.54 -26.78
C ASP A 144 -31.60 -12.84 -27.27
N PRO A 145 -32.72 -13.57 -27.40
CA PRO A 145 -33.99 -13.01 -27.86
C PRO A 145 -34.64 -12.09 -26.82
N ASN A 146 -34.42 -12.35 -25.53
CA ASN A 146 -35.07 -11.67 -24.41
C ASN A 146 -34.25 -10.53 -23.82
N PHE A 147 -33.08 -10.21 -24.38
CA PHE A 147 -32.21 -9.15 -23.89
C PHE A 147 -31.63 -9.41 -22.48
N GLU A 148 -31.48 -10.69 -22.13
CA GLU A 148 -31.00 -11.13 -20.82
C GLU A 148 -29.50 -10.91 -20.65
N ASN A 149 -28.76 -10.56 -21.71
CA ASN A 149 -27.33 -10.24 -21.62
C ASN A 149 -27.02 -9.07 -20.68
N VAL A 150 -27.98 -8.19 -20.41
CA VAL A 150 -27.83 -7.11 -19.42
C VAL A 150 -27.77 -7.67 -17.98
N ILE A 151 -28.46 -8.78 -17.73
CA ILE A 151 -28.50 -9.45 -16.43
C ILE A 151 -27.12 -10.06 -16.15
N GLY A 152 -26.57 -9.80 -14.97
CA GLY A 152 -25.25 -10.27 -14.59
C GLY A 152 -24.08 -9.52 -15.24
N TYR A 153 -24.32 -8.40 -15.92
CA TYR A 153 -23.24 -7.52 -16.36
C TYR A 153 -22.68 -6.72 -15.17
N LYS A 154 -21.41 -6.97 -14.80
CA LYS A 154 -20.78 -6.32 -13.64
C LYS A 154 -20.56 -4.83 -13.90
N ASN A 155 -20.82 -4.02 -12.89
CA ASN A 155 -20.59 -2.58 -12.93
C ASN A 155 -19.94 -2.11 -11.62
N LYS A 156 -19.09 -1.08 -11.71
CA LYS A 156 -18.29 -0.56 -10.59
C LYS A 156 -19.18 0.32 -9.70
N LYS A 157 -19.62 -0.23 -8.56
CA LYS A 157 -20.58 0.44 -7.65
C LYS A 157 -19.96 1.52 -6.77
N CYS A 158 -18.64 1.63 -6.74
CA CYS A 158 -17.87 2.70 -6.11
C CYS A 158 -18.19 4.09 -6.70
N TRP A 159 -18.37 4.18 -8.01
CA TRP A 159 -18.67 5.43 -8.70
C TRP A 159 -20.15 5.83 -8.56
N PRO A 160 -20.52 7.12 -8.63
CA PRO A 160 -21.92 7.55 -8.75
C PRO A 160 -22.59 6.99 -10.01
N ARG A 161 -23.93 6.80 -10.01
CA ARG A 161 -24.66 6.18 -11.14
C ARG A 161 -24.36 6.84 -12.49
N ASP A 162 -24.26 8.16 -12.54
CA ASP A 162 -24.04 8.91 -13.79
C ASP A 162 -22.61 8.76 -14.32
N SER A 163 -21.68 8.37 -13.44
CA SER A 163 -20.28 8.16 -13.77
C SER A 163 -19.95 6.70 -14.14
N ARG A 164 -20.91 5.78 -13.93
CA ARG A 164 -20.76 4.37 -14.29
C ARG A 164 -20.97 4.13 -15.78
N MET A 165 -20.61 2.94 -16.23
CA MET A 165 -21.01 2.47 -17.55
C MET A 165 -22.53 2.30 -17.60
N ARG A 166 -23.16 2.95 -18.57
CA ARG A 166 -24.57 2.80 -18.95
C ARG A 166 -24.73 1.49 -19.72
N LEU A 167 -25.76 0.73 -19.39
CA LEU A 167 -25.99 -0.61 -19.95
C LEU A 167 -26.89 -0.53 -21.19
N MET A 168 -26.29 -0.12 -22.31
CA MET A 168 -26.95 -0.11 -23.63
C MET A 168 -26.80 -1.47 -24.31
N ARG A 169 -27.79 -1.91 -25.12
CA ARG A 169 -27.75 -3.23 -25.82
C ARG A 169 -26.43 -3.46 -26.53
N HIS A 170 -26.05 -2.50 -27.38
CA HIS A 170 -24.89 -2.60 -28.24
C HIS A 170 -23.61 -2.77 -27.41
N ASP A 171 -23.44 -1.93 -26.38
CA ASP A 171 -22.25 -1.93 -25.53
C ASP A 171 -22.15 -3.18 -24.66
N VAL A 172 -23.28 -3.65 -24.12
CA VAL A 172 -23.34 -4.90 -23.34
C VAL A 172 -22.99 -6.11 -24.20
N ASN A 173 -23.59 -6.20 -25.39
CA ASN A 173 -23.30 -7.27 -26.33
C ASN A 173 -21.85 -7.21 -26.82
N LEU A 174 -21.30 -6.02 -27.07
CA LEU A 174 -19.89 -5.85 -27.43
C LEU A 174 -18.97 -6.35 -26.30
N GLY A 175 -19.24 -5.96 -25.05
CA GLY A 175 -18.47 -6.41 -23.90
C GLY A 175 -18.46 -7.93 -23.75
N ARG A 176 -19.62 -8.57 -23.92
CA ARG A 176 -19.74 -10.05 -23.90
C ARG A 176 -19.09 -10.72 -25.11
N ALA A 177 -19.25 -10.17 -26.30
CA ALA A 177 -18.67 -10.71 -27.52
C ALA A 177 -17.14 -10.70 -27.49
N VAL A 178 -16.53 -9.61 -27.00
CA VAL A 178 -15.07 -9.52 -26.84
C VAL A 178 -14.58 -10.51 -25.77
N PHE A 179 -15.31 -10.67 -24.66
CA PHE A 179 -14.98 -11.70 -23.67
C PHE A 179 -15.09 -13.11 -24.25
N TRP A 180 -16.14 -13.40 -25.01
CA TRP A 180 -16.36 -14.68 -25.68
C TRP A 180 -15.22 -15.01 -26.64
N ASP A 181 -14.81 -14.05 -27.49
CA ASP A 181 -13.69 -14.21 -28.40
C ASP A 181 -12.38 -14.52 -27.64
N MET A 182 -12.07 -13.73 -26.62
CA MET A 182 -10.90 -13.94 -25.77
C MET A 182 -10.92 -15.30 -25.05
N LYS A 183 -12.10 -15.74 -24.60
CA LYS A 183 -12.25 -17.02 -23.90
C LYS A 183 -12.01 -18.20 -24.84
N ASN A 184 -12.41 -18.09 -26.10
CA ASN A 184 -12.26 -19.15 -27.10
C ASN A 184 -10.81 -19.32 -27.58
N ARG A 185 -9.96 -18.29 -27.42
CA ARG A 185 -8.52 -18.39 -27.69
C ARG A 185 -7.77 -19.26 -26.69
N LEU A 186 -8.36 -19.57 -25.53
CA LEU A 186 -7.72 -20.31 -24.44
C LEU A 186 -8.22 -21.76 -24.37
N PRO A 187 -7.33 -22.76 -24.53
CA PRO A 187 -7.66 -24.15 -24.23
C PRO A 187 -7.96 -24.32 -22.73
N ARG A 188 -9.15 -24.86 -22.41
CA ARG A 188 -9.60 -25.04 -21.02
C ARG A 188 -8.68 -25.93 -20.16
N SER A 189 -7.89 -26.79 -20.80
CA SER A 189 -6.88 -27.64 -20.14
C SER A 189 -5.72 -26.83 -19.57
N VAL A 190 -5.34 -25.73 -20.23
CA VAL A 190 -4.25 -24.85 -19.80
C VAL A 190 -4.77 -23.86 -18.76
N THR A 191 -5.80 -23.10 -19.11
CA THR A 191 -6.41 -22.10 -18.24
C THR A 191 -7.78 -21.70 -18.80
N THR A 192 -8.53 -20.90 -18.06
CA THR A 192 -9.76 -20.30 -18.57
C THR A 192 -9.96 -18.91 -17.98
N ILE A 193 -10.86 -18.15 -18.58
CA ILE A 193 -11.35 -16.89 -18.04
C ILE A 193 -12.84 -17.02 -17.73
N GLU A 194 -13.23 -16.55 -16.56
CA GLU A 194 -14.59 -16.63 -16.04
C GLU A 194 -15.22 -15.23 -16.07
N TRP A 195 -16.50 -15.15 -16.46
CA TRP A 195 -17.20 -13.88 -16.54
C TRP A 195 -17.35 -13.25 -15.14
N ASP A 196 -17.42 -14.09 -14.11
CA ASP A 196 -17.49 -13.62 -12.73
C ASP A 196 -16.20 -12.91 -12.29
N ASP A 197 -15.03 -13.26 -12.81
CA ASP A 197 -13.80 -12.54 -12.47
C ASP A 197 -13.46 -11.45 -13.50
N THR A 198 -14.32 -11.26 -14.50
CA THR A 198 -14.11 -10.31 -15.60
C THR A 198 -14.93 -9.04 -15.40
N PHE A 199 -14.34 -7.91 -15.74
CA PHE A 199 -15.07 -6.66 -15.94
C PHE A 199 -14.74 -6.08 -17.32
N ALA A 200 -15.80 -5.75 -18.06
CA ALA A 200 -15.70 -5.16 -19.38
C ALA A 200 -16.29 -3.75 -19.35
N SER A 201 -15.49 -2.75 -19.70
CA SER A 201 -15.93 -1.36 -19.86
C SER A 201 -15.85 -0.94 -21.33
N VAL A 202 -16.96 -0.42 -21.85
CA VAL A 202 -17.08 0.07 -23.22
C VAL A 202 -17.24 1.59 -23.20
N TYR A 203 -16.30 2.28 -23.85
CA TYR A 203 -16.41 3.70 -24.16
C TYR A 203 -17.05 3.84 -25.55
N SER A 204 -18.19 4.52 -25.62
CA SER A 204 -19.03 4.59 -26.82
C SER A 204 -19.63 5.99 -27.01
N ARG A 205 -20.55 6.14 -27.98
CA ARG A 205 -21.35 7.37 -28.11
C ARG A 205 -22.19 7.61 -26.86
N ASP A 206 -22.73 6.56 -26.24
CA ASP A 206 -23.61 6.67 -25.08
C ASP A 206 -22.84 6.68 -23.75
N ASN A 207 -21.66 6.05 -23.74
CA ASN A 207 -20.79 5.91 -22.58
C ASN A 207 -19.58 6.86 -22.63
N PRO A 208 -19.56 7.97 -21.86
CA PRO A 208 -18.47 8.95 -21.89
C PRO A 208 -17.25 8.56 -21.05
N ASN A 209 -17.40 7.63 -20.11
CA ASN A 209 -16.34 7.23 -19.19
C ASN A 209 -15.76 5.87 -19.60
N LEU A 210 -14.44 5.73 -19.48
CA LEU A 210 -13.77 4.43 -19.50
C LEU A 210 -13.38 4.03 -18.07
N LEU A 211 -13.83 2.86 -17.63
CA LEU A 211 -13.62 2.36 -16.27
C LEU A 211 -12.69 1.15 -16.29
N PHE A 212 -11.78 1.06 -15.33
CA PHE A 212 -10.99 -0.14 -15.07
C PHE A 212 -10.42 -0.11 -13.65
N SER A 213 -9.85 -1.20 -13.19
CA SER A 213 -9.12 -1.31 -11.95
C SER A 213 -7.78 -1.99 -12.16
N MET A 214 -6.70 -1.37 -11.68
CA MET A 214 -5.34 -1.87 -11.82
C MET A 214 -4.61 -1.74 -10.51
N CYS A 215 -3.98 -2.83 -10.06
CA CYS A 215 -3.16 -2.86 -8.85
C CYS A 215 -3.85 -2.23 -7.61
N GLY A 216 -5.15 -2.49 -7.42
CA GLY A 216 -5.91 -1.96 -6.28
C GLY A 216 -6.43 -0.52 -6.44
N PHE A 217 -6.07 0.19 -7.51
CA PHE A 217 -6.66 1.47 -7.90
C PHE A 217 -7.88 1.24 -8.80
N GLU A 218 -8.98 1.94 -8.53
CA GLU A 218 -10.10 2.09 -9.45
C GLU A 218 -9.95 3.40 -10.21
N VAL A 219 -9.94 3.32 -11.53
CA VAL A 219 -9.65 4.45 -12.41
C VAL A 219 -10.84 4.69 -13.32
N ARG A 220 -11.23 5.96 -13.41
CA ARG A 220 -12.20 6.45 -14.38
C ARG A 220 -11.55 7.51 -15.24
N ILE A 221 -11.45 7.26 -16.54
CA ILE A 221 -10.94 8.23 -17.51
C ILE A 221 -12.12 8.92 -18.19
N LEU A 222 -12.10 10.25 -18.16
CA LEU A 222 -13.05 11.12 -18.85
C LEU A 222 -12.29 12.07 -19.81
N PRO A 223 -12.47 11.94 -21.13
CA PRO A 223 -11.91 12.89 -22.09
C PRO A 223 -12.54 14.27 -21.96
N LYS A 224 -11.72 15.33 -22.10
CA LYS A 224 -12.18 16.73 -22.02
C LYS A 224 -13.27 17.04 -23.03
N MET A 225 -13.17 16.49 -24.26
CA MET A 225 -14.17 16.68 -25.32
C MET A 225 -15.58 16.15 -24.97
N ARG A 226 -15.70 15.25 -23.99
CA ARG A 226 -16.98 14.69 -23.53
C ARG A 226 -17.48 15.37 -22.26
N ASN A 227 -16.71 16.29 -21.69
CA ASN A 227 -17.05 17.04 -20.50
C ASN A 227 -17.80 18.32 -20.88
N GLN A 228 -19.07 18.17 -21.29
CA GLN A 228 -19.87 19.26 -21.86
C GLN A 228 -20.21 20.38 -20.87
N ASN A 229 -20.11 20.13 -19.56
CA ASN A 229 -20.55 21.07 -18.54
C ASN A 229 -19.40 21.92 -17.94
N GLU A 230 -18.13 21.64 -18.22
CA GLU A 230 -16.96 22.27 -17.56
C GLU A 230 -17.01 22.32 -16.00
N GLU A 231 -17.91 21.56 -15.38
CA GLU A 231 -18.33 21.71 -13.96
C GLU A 231 -17.38 21.08 -12.93
N PHE A 232 -16.29 20.44 -13.34
CA PHE A 232 -15.43 19.74 -12.39
C PHE A 232 -14.23 20.60 -11.97
N PRO A 233 -14.17 21.07 -10.70
CA PRO A 233 -12.95 21.64 -10.17
C PRO A 233 -11.87 20.55 -10.15
N THR A 234 -10.67 20.89 -10.60
CA THR A 234 -9.47 20.07 -10.44
C THR A 234 -9.23 19.84 -8.95
N LYS A 235 -9.75 18.74 -8.42
CA LYS A 235 -9.40 18.24 -7.09
C LYS A 235 -7.97 17.68 -7.15
N ASP A 236 -7.20 17.83 -6.07
CA ASP A 236 -5.83 17.29 -5.94
C ASP A 236 -5.71 15.77 -6.15
N SER A 237 -6.84 15.05 -6.22
CA SER A 237 -6.93 13.60 -6.39
C SER A 237 -7.23 13.14 -7.82
N VAL A 238 -7.07 14.02 -8.81
CA VAL A 238 -7.40 13.74 -10.21
C VAL A 238 -6.18 13.99 -11.08
N TRP A 239 -5.74 12.98 -11.82
CA TRP A 239 -4.65 13.14 -12.76
C TRP A 239 -5.09 13.88 -14.01
N SER A 240 -4.28 14.85 -14.43
CA SER A 240 -4.43 15.52 -15.72
C SER A 240 -3.57 14.81 -16.76
N LEU A 241 -4.21 14.03 -17.63
CA LEU A 241 -3.51 13.29 -18.68
C LEU A 241 -3.15 14.24 -19.83
N VAL A 242 -1.86 14.31 -20.13
CA VAL A 242 -1.27 15.17 -21.15
C VAL A 242 -0.94 14.35 -22.38
N ASP A 243 -1.34 14.84 -23.56
CA ASP A 243 -0.85 14.28 -24.81
C ASP A 243 0.61 14.66 -25.02
N ASN A 244 1.47 13.66 -25.24
CA ASN A 244 2.90 13.89 -25.39
C ASN A 244 3.25 14.72 -26.63
N SER A 245 2.42 14.69 -27.68
CA SER A 245 2.65 15.40 -28.94
C SER A 245 2.25 16.87 -28.88
N THR A 246 1.02 17.16 -28.45
CA THR A 246 0.49 18.53 -28.37
C THR A 246 0.79 19.22 -27.05
N LYS A 247 1.18 18.47 -26.02
CA LYS A 247 1.34 18.93 -24.61
C LYS A 247 0.04 19.47 -24.00
N GLU A 248 -1.10 19.25 -24.63
CA GLU A 248 -2.39 19.64 -24.10
C GLU A 248 -2.95 18.60 -23.13
N ARG A 249 -3.71 19.06 -22.14
CA ARG A 249 -4.46 18.19 -21.22
C ARG A 249 -5.73 17.70 -21.93
N THR A 250 -5.74 16.43 -22.32
CA THR A 250 -6.80 15.85 -23.16
C THR A 250 -7.84 15.05 -22.36
N ALA A 251 -7.47 14.53 -21.18
CA ALA A 251 -8.36 13.73 -20.34
C ALA A 251 -8.03 13.88 -18.86
N HIS A 252 -9.01 13.56 -18.02
CA HIS A 252 -8.85 13.48 -16.57
C HIS A 252 -9.02 12.03 -16.12
N ALA A 253 -8.16 11.57 -15.22
CA ALA A 253 -8.28 10.26 -14.58
C ALA A 253 -8.61 10.45 -13.09
N PHE A 254 -9.81 10.02 -12.70
CA PHE A 254 -10.25 10.00 -11.32
C PHE A 254 -9.82 8.67 -10.68
N LEU A 255 -9.27 8.75 -9.48
CA LEU A 255 -8.74 7.61 -8.75
C LEU A 255 -9.55 7.34 -7.49
N GLN A 256 -9.79 6.07 -7.19
CA GLN A 256 -10.29 5.57 -5.91
C GLN A 256 -9.57 4.27 -5.52
N VAL A 257 -9.71 3.84 -4.28
CA VAL A 257 -9.18 2.56 -3.80
C VAL A 257 -10.26 1.49 -3.91
N THR A 258 -9.91 0.33 -4.47
CA THR A 258 -10.81 -0.82 -4.60
C THR A 258 -11.37 -1.30 -3.25
N GLU A 259 -12.63 -1.74 -3.24
CA GLU A 259 -13.26 -2.30 -2.03
C GLU A 259 -12.51 -3.53 -1.48
N GLU A 260 -11.91 -4.34 -2.37
CA GLU A 260 -11.10 -5.51 -2.00
C GLU A 260 -9.92 -5.10 -1.09
N ASP A 261 -9.20 -4.04 -1.46
CA ASP A 261 -8.02 -3.61 -0.73
C ASP A 261 -8.37 -2.83 0.54
N ILE A 262 -9.49 -2.11 0.58
CA ILE A 262 -10.07 -1.58 1.82
C ILE A 262 -10.35 -2.74 2.81
N ALA A 263 -10.93 -3.85 2.32
CA ALA A 263 -11.20 -5.02 3.14
C ALA A 263 -9.90 -5.71 3.60
N LYS A 264 -8.88 -5.83 2.74
CA LYS A 264 -7.55 -6.35 3.11
C LYS A 264 -6.92 -5.51 4.22
N PHE A 265 -6.98 -4.18 4.14
CA PHE A 265 -6.50 -3.30 5.20
C PHE A 265 -7.24 -3.55 6.52
N ASN A 266 -8.58 -3.58 6.50
CA ASN A 266 -9.39 -3.85 7.70
C ASN A 266 -9.05 -5.23 8.31
N ASN A 267 -8.91 -6.27 7.49
CA ASN A 267 -8.52 -7.60 7.92
C ASN A 267 -7.10 -7.64 8.51
N ARG A 268 -6.17 -6.86 7.95
CA ARG A 268 -4.83 -6.70 8.51
C ARG A 268 -4.87 -6.07 9.90
N ILE A 269 -5.69 -5.04 10.11
CA ILE A 269 -5.86 -4.43 11.44
C ILE A 269 -6.53 -5.41 12.41
N ARG A 270 -7.54 -6.16 11.99
CA ARG A 270 -8.14 -7.24 12.80
C ARG A 270 -7.10 -8.27 13.22
N GLN A 271 -6.23 -8.71 12.31
CA GLN A 271 -5.13 -9.62 12.61
C GLN A 271 -4.15 -9.03 13.64
N ILE A 272 -3.84 -7.73 13.54
CA ILE A 272 -3.03 -7.04 14.54
C ILE A 272 -3.72 -7.12 15.91
N LEU A 273 -5.00 -6.78 16.00
CA LEU A 273 -5.76 -6.81 17.27
C LEU A 273 -5.83 -8.22 17.89
N MET A 274 -6.13 -9.25 17.07
CA MET A 274 -6.20 -10.64 17.54
C MET A 274 -4.84 -11.19 18.00
N SER A 275 -3.75 -10.80 17.34
CA SER A 275 -2.39 -11.22 17.72
C SER A 275 -1.79 -10.42 18.89
N SER A 276 -2.52 -9.45 19.45
CA SER A 276 -2.03 -8.51 20.47
C SER A 276 -2.44 -8.87 21.89
N GLY A 277 -2.67 -10.16 22.20
CA GLY A 277 -3.14 -10.64 23.51
C GLY A 277 -2.33 -10.12 24.70
N SER A 278 -1.02 -10.37 24.71
CA SER A 278 -0.08 -9.91 25.75
C SER A 278 1.14 -9.18 25.19
N THR A 279 1.00 -8.50 24.05
CA THR A 279 2.10 -7.75 23.43
C THR A 279 2.25 -6.35 24.03
N THR A 280 3.42 -5.74 23.84
CA THR A 280 3.67 -4.37 24.30
C THR A 280 2.85 -3.35 23.50
N PHE A 281 2.43 -2.24 24.13
CA PHE A 281 1.68 -1.16 23.46
C PHE A 281 2.47 -0.57 22.28
N THR A 282 3.79 -0.41 22.46
CA THR A 282 4.70 0.04 21.40
C THR A 282 4.71 -0.90 20.19
N LYS A 283 4.64 -2.23 20.37
CA LYS A 283 4.53 -3.20 19.26
C LYS A 283 3.20 -3.06 18.53
N ILE A 284 2.11 -2.78 19.24
CA ILE A 284 0.79 -2.55 18.63
C ILE A 284 0.83 -1.29 17.78
N ALA A 285 1.32 -0.17 18.34
CA ALA A 285 1.49 1.10 17.62
C ALA A 285 2.41 0.95 16.41
N ASN A 286 3.53 0.23 16.52
CA ASN A 286 4.43 -0.02 15.40
C ASN A 286 3.78 -0.82 14.26
N LYS A 287 2.99 -1.85 14.59
CA LYS A 287 2.26 -2.63 13.58
C LYS A 287 1.20 -1.77 12.88
N TRP A 288 0.50 -0.91 13.63
CA TRP A 288 -0.42 0.10 13.08
C TRP A 288 0.31 1.05 12.14
N ASN A 289 1.38 1.71 12.60
CA ASN A 289 2.18 2.65 11.81
C ASN A 289 2.68 2.01 10.51
N THR A 290 3.17 0.77 10.57
CA THR A 290 3.66 0.07 9.38
C THR A 290 2.52 -0.18 8.37
N ALA A 291 1.35 -0.58 8.85
CA ALA A 291 0.19 -0.81 7.98
C ALA A 291 -0.36 0.50 7.40
N LEU A 292 -0.43 1.56 8.20
CA LEU A 292 -0.92 2.88 7.79
C LEU A 292 0.02 3.55 6.78
N ILE A 293 1.34 3.54 7.06
CA ILE A 293 2.34 4.06 6.13
C ILE A 293 2.25 3.32 4.80
N ALA A 294 2.21 1.98 4.81
CA ALA A 294 2.15 1.21 3.57
C ALA A 294 0.89 1.51 2.74
N LEU A 295 -0.25 1.75 3.39
CA LEU A 295 -1.49 2.15 2.72
C LEU A 295 -1.33 3.53 2.06
N PHE A 296 -0.90 4.55 2.80
CA PHE A 296 -0.81 5.91 2.29
C PHE A 296 0.35 6.13 1.31
N THR A 297 1.47 5.43 1.46
CA THR A 297 2.59 5.56 0.52
C THR A 297 2.35 4.83 -0.79
N TYR A 298 1.49 3.80 -0.78
CA TYR A 298 1.04 3.12 -1.99
C TYR A 298 -0.09 3.89 -2.69
N TYR A 299 -1.17 4.23 -1.99
CA TYR A 299 -2.37 4.82 -2.61
C TYR A 299 -2.34 6.35 -2.74
N ARG A 300 -1.57 7.05 -1.91
CA ARG A 300 -1.38 8.52 -1.94
C ARG A 300 -2.70 9.28 -2.14
N GLU A 301 -2.85 10.04 -3.21
CA GLU A 301 -4.08 10.83 -3.44
C GLU A 301 -5.36 9.99 -3.62
N ALA A 302 -5.27 8.74 -4.09
CA ALA A 302 -6.43 7.86 -4.21
C ALA A 302 -7.02 7.49 -2.85
N ALA A 303 -6.22 7.49 -1.79
CA ALA A 303 -6.70 7.23 -0.43
C ALA A 303 -7.61 8.36 0.07
N VAL A 304 -7.38 9.60 -0.38
CA VAL A 304 -8.12 10.79 0.06
C VAL A 304 -9.43 10.97 -0.69
N SER A 305 -9.46 10.62 -1.97
CA SER A 305 -10.72 10.62 -2.74
C SER A 305 -11.71 9.56 -2.28
N THR A 306 -11.24 8.54 -1.55
CA THR A 306 -12.05 7.37 -1.18
C THR A 306 -12.62 7.53 0.23
N VAL A 307 -13.84 8.08 0.33
CA VAL A 307 -14.53 8.33 1.61
C VAL A 307 -14.69 7.04 2.46
N ASN A 308 -15.03 5.92 1.83
CA ASN A 308 -15.17 4.63 2.52
C ASN A 308 -13.87 4.15 3.20
N LEU A 309 -12.73 4.47 2.61
CA LEU A 309 -11.43 4.15 3.18
C LEU A 309 -11.14 5.04 4.39
N LEU A 310 -11.40 6.35 4.30
CA LEU A 310 -11.26 7.29 5.42
C LEU A 310 -12.09 6.86 6.63
N ASP A 311 -13.36 6.48 6.41
CA ASP A 311 -14.23 5.93 7.46
C ASP A 311 -13.66 4.66 8.10
N THR A 312 -13.05 3.81 7.29
CA THR A 312 -12.42 2.56 7.76
C THR A 312 -11.15 2.84 8.57
N ILE A 313 -10.34 3.82 8.15
CA ILE A 313 -9.13 4.26 8.87
C ILE A 313 -9.51 4.79 10.25
N VAL A 314 -10.49 5.70 10.33
CA VAL A 314 -10.99 6.24 11.61
C VAL A 314 -11.41 5.11 12.54
N LYS A 315 -12.27 4.20 12.09
CA LYS A 315 -12.71 3.05 12.89
C LYS A 315 -11.56 2.15 13.34
N CYS A 316 -10.56 1.94 12.48
CA CYS A 316 -9.40 1.11 12.79
C CYS A 316 -8.48 1.78 13.82
N GLU A 317 -8.23 3.07 13.68
CA GLU A 317 -7.41 3.85 14.61
C GLU A 317 -8.04 3.88 16.01
N THR A 318 -9.35 4.17 16.09
CA THR A 318 -10.08 4.11 17.37
C THR A 318 -10.03 2.72 18.00
N LYS A 319 -10.11 1.64 17.22
CA LYS A 319 -9.97 0.26 17.75
C LYS A 319 -8.59 -0.02 18.31
N ILE A 320 -7.53 0.46 17.64
CA ILE A 320 -6.14 0.32 18.12
C ILE A 320 -5.94 1.10 19.42
N GLN A 321 -6.40 2.36 19.50
CA GLN A 321 -6.38 3.13 20.74
C GLN A 321 -7.17 2.44 21.84
N THR A 322 -8.38 1.95 21.54
CA THR A 322 -9.22 1.22 22.49
C THR A 322 -8.54 -0.04 23.02
N ARG A 323 -7.74 -0.73 22.19
CA ARG A 323 -6.95 -1.89 22.63
C ARG A 323 -5.88 -1.50 23.67
N VAL A 324 -5.20 -0.38 23.48
CA VAL A 324 -4.25 0.17 24.46
C VAL A 324 -4.97 0.58 25.75
N LYS A 325 -6.10 1.29 25.63
CA LYS A 325 -6.97 1.70 26.75
C LYS A 325 -7.40 0.48 27.60
N ILE A 326 -7.88 -0.59 26.96
CA ILE A 326 -8.23 -1.85 27.64
C ILE A 326 -7.01 -2.46 28.35
N GLY A 327 -5.82 -2.39 27.75
CA GLY A 327 -4.60 -2.87 28.39
C GLY A 327 -4.20 -2.10 29.66
N LEU A 328 -4.72 -0.88 29.83
CA LEU A 328 -4.54 -0.02 31.00
C LEU A 328 -5.76 -0.05 31.95
N ASN A 329 -6.71 -0.97 31.73
CA ASN A 329 -7.94 -1.13 32.52
C ASN A 329 -8.79 0.15 32.65
N SER A 330 -8.78 1.04 31.65
CA SER A 330 -9.63 2.22 31.62
C SER A 330 -10.10 2.51 30.20
N LYS A 331 -11.32 3.03 30.03
CA LYS A 331 -11.84 3.55 28.74
C LYS A 331 -12.17 5.05 28.80
N MET A 332 -11.97 5.69 29.95
CA MET A 332 -12.38 7.07 30.19
C MET A 332 -11.57 8.03 29.31
N PRO A 333 -12.20 8.85 28.43
CA PRO A 333 -11.48 9.73 27.52
C PRO A 333 -10.52 10.72 28.18
N SER A 334 -10.91 11.29 29.33
CA SER A 334 -10.09 12.27 30.08
C SER A 334 -8.74 11.73 30.56
N ARG A 335 -8.61 10.41 30.76
CA ARG A 335 -7.35 9.76 31.17
C ARG A 335 -6.40 9.50 30.01
N PHE A 336 -6.85 9.73 28.78
CA PHE A 336 -6.11 9.41 27.57
C PHE A 336 -6.13 10.57 26.59
N PRO A 337 -5.48 11.71 26.93
CA PRO A 337 -5.31 12.79 25.98
C PRO A 337 -4.49 12.31 24.79
N PRO A 338 -4.57 13.01 23.64
CA PRO A 338 -3.91 12.57 22.42
C PRO A 338 -2.39 12.44 22.56
N ALA A 339 -1.77 13.25 23.42
CA ALA A 339 -0.34 13.18 23.75
C ALA A 339 0.12 11.74 24.10
N VAL A 340 -0.68 10.97 24.85
CA VAL A 340 -0.33 9.59 25.24
C VAL A 340 -0.10 8.69 24.02
N PHE A 341 -0.84 8.91 22.93
CA PHE A 341 -0.76 8.11 21.71
C PHE A 341 0.24 8.67 20.69
N TYR A 342 0.21 9.99 20.44
CA TYR A 342 0.91 10.61 19.31
C TYR A 342 2.31 11.12 19.64
N THR A 343 2.62 11.35 20.92
CA THR A 343 3.96 11.78 21.33
C THR A 343 5.02 10.78 20.82
N PRO A 344 6.13 11.26 20.22
CA PRO A 344 7.19 10.40 19.71
C PRO A 344 7.79 9.49 20.79
N LYS A 345 8.38 8.37 20.35
CA LYS A 345 8.96 7.38 21.28
C LYS A 345 10.16 7.91 22.05
N GLU A 346 10.84 8.91 21.48
CA GLU A 346 11.96 9.60 22.12
C GLU A 346 11.53 10.42 23.35
N LEU A 347 10.22 10.70 23.51
CA LEU A 347 9.65 11.40 24.66
C LEU A 347 8.76 10.47 25.53
N GLY A 348 8.93 9.14 25.37
CA GLY A 348 8.20 8.14 26.14
C GLY A 348 6.75 7.86 25.68
N GLY A 349 6.32 8.45 24.56
CA GLY A 349 5.01 8.16 23.94
C GLY A 349 5.00 6.90 23.06
N LEU A 350 3.84 6.57 22.50
CA LEU A 350 3.70 5.43 21.58
C LEU A 350 4.22 5.74 20.16
N GLY A 351 4.29 7.03 19.81
CA GLY A 351 4.61 7.50 18.46
C GLY A 351 3.65 6.94 17.42
N MET A 352 2.37 6.83 17.76
CA MET A 352 1.34 6.39 16.83
C MET A 352 1.17 7.46 15.74
N ILE A 353 1.01 7.05 14.48
CA ILE A 353 0.78 7.98 13.38
C ILE A 353 -0.74 8.12 13.18
N SER A 354 -1.18 9.37 13.07
CA SER A 354 -2.56 9.75 12.84
C SER A 354 -2.92 9.67 11.36
N GLY A 355 -4.00 8.93 11.05
CA GLY A 355 -4.71 9.00 9.78
C GLY A 355 -6.18 9.44 9.93
N SER A 356 -6.69 9.50 11.16
CA SER A 356 -8.10 9.75 11.49
C SER A 356 -8.46 11.23 11.74
N HIS A 357 -7.48 12.08 12.05
CA HIS A 357 -7.66 13.51 12.28
C HIS A 357 -7.86 14.23 10.95
N ILE A 358 -9.03 14.00 10.36
CA ILE A 358 -9.44 14.57 9.09
C ILE A 358 -10.92 14.95 9.17
N LEU A 359 -11.25 16.05 8.51
CA LEU A 359 -12.61 16.40 8.16
C LEU A 359 -13.01 15.55 6.96
N ILE A 360 -13.86 14.54 7.18
CA ILE A 360 -14.34 13.65 6.14
C ILE A 360 -15.37 14.42 5.30
N PRO A 361 -15.16 14.57 3.99
CA PRO A 361 -16.13 15.20 3.12
C PRO A 361 -17.45 14.43 3.16
N ALA A 362 -18.54 15.13 3.42
CA ALA A 362 -19.88 14.58 3.44
C ALA A 362 -20.79 15.37 2.49
N SER A 363 -21.57 14.60 1.74
CA SER A 363 -22.59 15.09 0.84
C SER A 363 -23.92 14.44 1.19
N ASP A 364 -25.01 15.01 0.68
CA ASP A 364 -26.31 14.42 0.89
C ASP A 364 -26.35 12.97 0.37
N LYS A 365 -26.68 12.02 1.26
CA LYS A 365 -26.74 10.59 0.95
C LYS A 365 -27.79 10.24 -0.12
N ARG A 366 -28.77 11.11 -0.34
CA ARG A 366 -29.81 10.91 -1.36
C ARG A 366 -29.26 11.15 -2.77
N TRP A 367 -28.54 12.26 -2.98
CA TRP A 367 -28.04 12.66 -4.29
C TRP A 367 -26.63 12.14 -4.61
N SER A 368 -25.78 11.90 -3.60
CA SER A 368 -24.42 11.35 -3.79
C SER A 368 -24.35 9.99 -4.48
N LYS A 369 -25.45 9.22 -4.44
CA LYS A 369 -25.56 7.96 -5.19
C LYS A 369 -25.77 8.18 -6.69
N GLN A 370 -26.34 9.31 -7.08
CA GLN A 370 -26.73 9.62 -8.45
C GLN A 370 -25.65 10.45 -9.14
N THR A 371 -25.30 11.60 -8.56
CA THR A 371 -24.32 12.57 -9.07
C THR A 371 -23.20 12.82 -8.05
N ASP A 372 -22.03 13.26 -8.52
CA ASP A 372 -21.00 13.86 -7.65
C ASP A 372 -21.41 15.31 -7.35
N THR A 373 -22.26 15.50 -6.33
CA THR A 373 -22.75 16.82 -5.91
C THR A 373 -21.68 17.69 -5.24
N GLY A 374 -20.41 17.25 -5.24
CA GLY A 374 -19.35 17.89 -4.47
C GLY A 374 -19.53 17.74 -2.96
N VAL A 375 -18.72 18.48 -2.21
CA VAL A 375 -18.72 18.46 -0.73
C VAL A 375 -19.67 19.54 -0.23
N THR A 376 -20.71 19.15 0.51
CA THR A 376 -21.68 20.11 1.07
C THR A 376 -21.39 20.46 2.53
N HIS A 377 -20.88 19.50 3.30
CA HIS A 377 -20.52 19.66 4.70
C HIS A 377 -19.34 18.73 5.03
N TYR A 378 -18.68 18.97 6.15
CA TYR A 378 -17.60 18.12 6.64
C TYR A 378 -18.01 17.43 7.93
N ARG A 379 -17.68 16.14 8.04
CA ARG A 379 -17.87 15.35 9.26
C ARG A 379 -16.52 15.12 9.92
N ALA A 380 -16.35 15.51 11.18
CA ALA A 380 -15.14 15.19 11.93
C ALA A 380 -14.94 13.67 12.04
N GLY A 381 -13.74 13.18 11.72
CA GLY A 381 -13.37 11.77 11.87
C GLY A 381 -13.27 11.34 13.34
N MET A 382 -12.43 12.03 14.11
CA MET A 382 -12.33 11.91 15.57
C MET A 382 -12.55 13.28 16.22
N SER A 383 -13.18 13.30 17.39
CA SER A 383 -13.43 14.52 18.18
C SER A 383 -12.36 14.68 19.27
N HIS A 384 -11.72 15.85 19.33
CA HIS A 384 -10.86 16.30 20.42
C HIS A 384 -11.31 17.68 20.89
N ASP A 385 -10.83 18.09 22.08
CA ASP A 385 -11.06 19.43 22.62
C ASP A 385 -10.57 20.49 21.62
N GLU A 386 -11.32 21.59 21.51
CA GLU A 386 -11.51 22.44 20.32
C GLU A 386 -10.26 23.14 19.74
N GLU A 387 -9.08 23.02 20.37
CA GLU A 387 -7.87 23.77 19.99
C GLU A 387 -6.70 22.92 19.46
N THR A 388 -6.71 21.59 19.63
CA THR A 388 -5.54 20.75 19.25
C THR A 388 -5.72 20.02 17.92
N LEU A 389 -5.13 20.56 16.84
CA LEU A 389 -5.15 19.96 15.51
C LEU A 389 -3.95 19.03 15.30
N ILE A 390 -4.18 17.72 15.41
CA ILE A 390 -3.13 16.71 15.19
C ILE A 390 -2.84 16.59 13.69
N PRO A 391 -1.57 16.73 13.26
CA PRO A 391 -1.20 16.56 11.86
C PRO A 391 -1.57 15.18 11.32
N ASN A 392 -2.00 15.14 10.07
CA ASN A 392 -2.36 13.91 9.35
C ASN A 392 -1.23 13.48 8.43
N ILE A 393 -0.93 12.16 8.38
CA ILE A 393 0.11 11.57 7.53
C ILE A 393 0.00 11.99 6.06
N PHE A 394 -1.22 12.15 5.52
CA PHE A 394 -1.42 12.45 4.10
C PHE A 394 -0.72 13.74 3.66
N ARG A 395 -0.67 14.77 4.52
CA ARG A 395 -0.05 16.07 4.19
C ARG A 395 1.47 15.97 3.98
N TYR A 396 2.09 14.91 4.48
CA TYR A 396 3.55 14.69 4.43
C TYR A 396 3.94 13.67 3.36
N ILE A 397 3.00 13.19 2.56
CA ILE A 397 3.25 12.27 1.46
C ILE A 397 2.92 13.01 0.16
N ILE A 398 3.93 13.19 -0.68
CA ILE A 398 3.81 13.86 -1.97
C ILE A 398 2.91 13.00 -2.88
N PRO A 399 1.91 13.56 -3.58
CA PRO A 399 1.10 12.84 -4.57
C PRO A 399 1.92 12.11 -5.66
N TRP A 400 1.37 11.04 -6.25
CA TRP A 400 2.06 10.30 -7.32
C TRP A 400 2.27 11.16 -8.58
N GLU A 401 1.27 11.95 -8.98
CA GLU A 401 1.38 12.85 -10.14
C GLU A 401 2.57 13.82 -10.00
N ALA A 402 2.69 14.47 -8.84
CA ALA A 402 3.78 15.38 -8.54
C ALA A 402 5.14 14.66 -8.56
N GLU A 403 5.20 13.42 -8.06
CA GLU A 403 6.44 12.62 -8.07
C GLU A 403 6.83 12.13 -9.45
N PHE A 404 5.88 11.81 -10.34
CA PHE A 404 6.19 11.45 -11.73
C PHE A 404 6.72 12.65 -12.50
N VAL A 405 6.09 13.82 -12.34
CA VAL A 405 6.55 15.07 -12.96
C VAL A 405 7.93 15.48 -12.43
N ASP A 406 8.12 15.45 -11.11
CA ASP A 406 9.41 15.77 -10.49
C ASP A 406 10.49 14.77 -10.92
N SER A 407 10.16 13.48 -11.03
CA SER A 407 11.08 12.45 -11.49
C SER A 407 11.57 12.70 -12.92
N GLN A 408 10.68 13.04 -13.85
CA GLN A 408 11.08 13.35 -15.22
C GLN A 408 12.05 14.55 -15.25
N ARG A 409 11.75 15.60 -14.48
CA ARG A 409 12.60 16.80 -14.36
C ARG A 409 13.99 16.44 -13.80
N VAL A 410 14.00 15.78 -12.65
CA VAL A 410 15.21 15.45 -11.88
C VAL A 410 16.13 14.51 -12.65
N TRP A 411 15.60 13.50 -13.35
CA TRP A 411 16.42 12.60 -14.17
C TRP A 411 16.94 13.24 -15.45
N THR A 412 16.19 14.18 -16.04
CA THR A 412 16.66 14.98 -17.18
C THR A 412 17.82 15.89 -16.77
N GLU A 413 17.67 16.60 -15.64
CA GLU A 413 18.72 17.45 -15.07
C GLU A 413 19.97 16.63 -14.70
N TYR A 414 19.80 15.47 -14.07
CA TYR A 414 20.89 14.55 -13.79
C TYR A 414 21.64 14.13 -15.06
N SER A 415 20.91 13.82 -16.14
CA SER A 415 21.52 13.45 -17.43
C SER A 415 22.34 14.59 -18.02
N GLN A 416 21.87 15.84 -17.91
CA GLN A 416 22.59 17.03 -18.36
C GLN A 416 23.84 17.28 -17.52
N LYS A 417 23.71 17.33 -16.20
CA LYS A 417 24.83 17.48 -15.26
C LYS A 417 25.90 16.40 -15.46
N ARG A 418 25.48 15.16 -15.74
CA ARG A 418 26.40 14.07 -16.05
C ARG A 418 27.16 14.28 -17.36
N LEU A 419 26.49 14.78 -18.39
CA LEU A 419 27.11 15.09 -19.68
C LEU A 419 28.12 16.23 -19.54
N GLU A 420 27.76 17.30 -18.85
CA GLU A 420 28.63 18.44 -18.56
C GLU A 420 29.86 18.04 -17.75
N ALA A 421 29.67 17.21 -16.71
CA ALA A 421 30.77 16.68 -15.92
C ALA A 421 31.73 15.84 -16.78
N GLN A 422 31.19 15.01 -17.68
CA GLN A 422 31.99 14.21 -18.61
C GLN A 422 32.75 15.08 -19.62
N GLN A 423 32.14 16.16 -20.13
CA GLN A 423 32.81 17.14 -21.01
C GLN A 423 33.95 17.87 -20.28
N GLN A 424 33.78 18.15 -19.00
CA GLN A 424 34.81 18.75 -18.14
C GLN A 424 35.82 17.73 -17.60
N ASN A 425 35.72 16.45 -17.97
CA ASN A 425 36.51 15.34 -17.42
C ASN A 425 36.48 15.26 -15.88
N ARG A 426 35.42 15.76 -15.24
CA ARG A 426 35.21 15.69 -13.79
C ARG A 426 34.24 14.57 -13.46
N ARG A 427 34.39 14.00 -12.27
CA ARG A 427 33.40 13.07 -11.71
C ARG A 427 32.35 13.87 -10.95
N LEU A 428 31.08 13.56 -11.20
CA LEU A 428 29.96 14.12 -10.45
C LEU A 428 30.05 13.75 -8.96
N THR A 429 30.03 14.75 -8.08
CA THR A 429 30.13 14.57 -6.63
C THR A 429 28.74 14.62 -5.98
N LEU A 430 28.69 14.43 -4.65
CA LEU A 430 27.46 14.52 -3.87
C LEU A 430 26.89 15.95 -3.87
N GLU A 431 27.78 16.95 -3.80
CA GLU A 431 27.44 18.37 -3.68
C GLU A 431 26.66 18.87 -4.92
N ASP A 432 26.99 18.37 -6.12
CA ASP A 432 26.28 18.72 -7.36
C ASP A 432 24.79 18.27 -7.37
N LEU A 433 24.41 17.36 -6.45
CA LEU A 433 23.12 16.67 -6.43
C LEU A 433 22.33 16.84 -5.12
N GLU A 434 22.82 17.65 -4.19
CA GLU A 434 22.20 17.80 -2.85
C GLU A 434 20.72 18.21 -2.92
N ASP A 435 20.39 19.15 -3.82
CA ASP A 435 19.02 19.64 -4.05
C ASP A 435 18.04 18.54 -4.50
N SER A 436 18.55 17.49 -5.13
CA SER A 436 17.79 16.42 -5.77
C SER A 436 17.98 15.04 -5.11
N TRP A 437 18.71 14.99 -3.99
CA TRP A 437 19.20 13.76 -3.38
C TRP A 437 18.11 12.72 -3.10
N ASP A 438 17.00 13.18 -2.49
CA ASP A 438 15.86 12.35 -2.12
C ASP A 438 14.70 12.41 -3.13
N ARG A 439 14.97 12.87 -4.37
CA ARG A 439 13.97 13.02 -5.43
C ARG A 439 14.16 12.00 -6.56
N GLY A 440 13.14 11.86 -7.39
CA GLY A 440 13.11 10.95 -8.54
C GLY A 440 12.63 9.54 -8.24
N LEU A 441 12.19 8.86 -9.30
CA LEU A 441 11.81 7.45 -9.33
C LEU A 441 12.58 6.73 -10.46
N PRO A 442 13.58 5.89 -10.14
CA PRO A 442 14.15 5.61 -8.81
C PRO A 442 14.78 6.85 -8.15
N ARG A 443 15.00 6.82 -6.83
CA ARG A 443 15.62 7.94 -6.09
C ARG A 443 17.08 8.12 -6.49
N ILE A 444 17.54 9.37 -6.70
CA ILE A 444 18.93 9.67 -7.11
C ILE A 444 19.97 9.10 -6.14
N ASN A 445 19.72 9.20 -4.83
CA ASN A 445 20.63 8.68 -3.80
C ASN A 445 20.97 7.18 -3.95
N THR A 446 20.15 6.39 -4.67
CA THR A 446 20.43 4.97 -4.93
C THR A 446 21.68 4.75 -5.78
N LEU A 447 22.08 5.75 -6.57
CA LEU A 447 23.30 5.72 -7.38
C LEU A 447 24.59 5.67 -6.55
N PHE A 448 24.51 6.10 -5.28
CA PHE A 448 25.63 6.22 -4.35
C PHE A 448 25.64 5.13 -3.27
N GLN A 449 24.83 4.07 -3.45
CA GLN A 449 24.86 2.92 -2.55
C GLN A 449 26.18 2.15 -2.63
N LYS A 450 26.66 1.68 -1.47
CA LYS A 450 27.89 0.86 -1.37
C LYS A 450 27.82 -0.41 -2.22
N ASP A 451 26.65 -1.04 -2.29
CA ASP A 451 26.46 -2.35 -2.91
C ASP A 451 25.94 -2.29 -4.37
N ARG A 452 26.00 -1.12 -5.02
CA ARG A 452 25.42 -0.89 -6.37
C ARG A 452 25.90 -1.91 -7.42
N SER A 453 27.18 -2.29 -7.38
CA SER A 453 27.76 -3.26 -8.30
C SER A 453 27.05 -4.61 -8.22
N THR A 454 26.77 -5.09 -6.99
CA THR A 454 26.04 -6.35 -6.78
C THR A 454 24.56 -6.25 -7.15
N LEU A 455 23.93 -5.11 -6.88
CA LEU A 455 22.51 -4.88 -7.21
C LEU A 455 22.24 -4.87 -8.70
N SER A 456 23.24 -4.58 -9.53
CA SER A 456 23.11 -4.63 -10.99
C SER A 456 22.71 -6.02 -11.51
N PHE A 457 23.10 -7.09 -10.79
CA PHE A 457 22.76 -8.48 -11.11
C PHE A 457 21.41 -8.94 -10.51
N ASP A 458 20.82 -8.19 -9.57
CA ASP A 458 19.56 -8.55 -8.93
C ASP A 458 18.35 -8.17 -9.81
N LYS A 459 18.10 -8.98 -10.84
CA LYS A 459 16.95 -8.84 -11.74
C LYS A 459 15.71 -9.56 -11.20
N GLY A 460 14.53 -9.10 -11.60
CA GLY A 460 13.24 -9.71 -11.25
C GLY A 460 12.86 -9.57 -9.77
N PHE A 461 13.46 -8.63 -9.03
CA PHE A 461 13.23 -8.47 -7.59
C PHE A 461 11.77 -8.16 -7.22
N ARG A 462 11.00 -7.48 -8.10
CA ARG A 462 9.57 -7.17 -7.86
C ARG A 462 8.72 -8.43 -7.83
N ALA A 463 8.78 -9.24 -8.90
CA ALA A 463 8.08 -10.53 -8.96
C ALA A 463 8.50 -11.47 -7.83
N ARG A 464 9.80 -11.50 -7.48
CA ARG A 464 10.30 -12.27 -6.33
C ARG A 464 9.67 -11.80 -5.02
N THR A 465 9.56 -10.49 -4.80
CA THR A 465 9.00 -9.93 -3.57
C THR A 465 7.51 -10.21 -3.45
N GLU A 466 6.78 -10.18 -4.56
CA GLU A 466 5.37 -10.56 -4.57
C GLU A 466 5.16 -12.04 -4.23
N PHE A 467 5.98 -12.93 -4.79
CA PHE A 467 5.89 -14.37 -4.52
C PHE A 467 6.36 -14.77 -3.11
N LYS A 468 6.98 -13.86 -2.33
CA LYS A 468 7.33 -14.14 -0.93
C LYS A 468 6.11 -14.44 -0.06
N ILE A 469 4.91 -14.05 -0.47
CA ILE A 469 3.67 -14.40 0.25
C ILE A 469 3.48 -15.92 0.37
N TYR A 470 4.00 -16.70 -0.57
CA TYR A 470 3.91 -18.17 -0.57
C TYR A 470 5.06 -18.85 0.18
N GLN A 471 6.08 -18.08 0.56
CA GLN A 471 7.30 -18.58 1.22
C GLN A 471 7.36 -18.19 2.69
N GLN A 472 6.84 -17.01 3.02
CA GLN A 472 6.93 -16.41 4.35
C GLN A 472 5.54 -16.15 4.91
N MET A 473 5.26 -16.67 6.11
CA MET A 473 4.01 -16.41 6.83
C MET A 473 3.88 -14.96 7.31
N LYS A 474 5.00 -14.24 7.40
CA LYS A 474 5.02 -12.83 7.79
C LYS A 474 4.54 -11.98 6.62
N SER A 475 3.40 -11.32 6.78
CA SER A 475 2.90 -10.32 5.83
C SER A 475 3.92 -9.18 5.65
N ASN A 476 4.30 -8.93 4.40
CA ASN A 476 5.10 -7.78 3.97
C ASN A 476 4.17 -6.70 3.38
N PRO A 477 3.93 -5.58 4.08
CA PRO A 477 3.07 -4.52 3.56
C PRO A 477 3.74 -3.69 2.45
N PHE A 478 5.07 -3.73 2.34
CA PHE A 478 5.84 -3.07 1.28
C PHE A 478 6.26 -4.11 0.22
N TRP A 479 5.30 -4.84 -0.32
CA TRP A 479 5.55 -5.88 -1.33
C TRP A 479 5.92 -5.29 -2.71
N TRP A 480 5.53 -4.06 -2.97
CA TRP A 480 5.66 -3.38 -4.27
C TRP A 480 6.98 -2.63 -4.47
N THR A 481 7.73 -2.33 -3.40
CA THR A 481 8.96 -1.52 -3.44
C THR A 481 10.15 -2.22 -2.79
N SER A 482 11.36 -1.84 -3.20
CA SER A 482 12.61 -2.21 -2.55
C SER A 482 13.43 -0.96 -2.25
N GLN A 483 13.77 -0.71 -1.00
CA GLN A 483 14.62 0.44 -0.63
C GLN A 483 16.01 0.40 -1.28
N ARG A 484 16.50 -0.79 -1.64
CA ARG A 484 17.79 -0.94 -2.34
C ARG A 484 17.70 -0.49 -3.79
N HIS A 485 16.61 -0.79 -4.48
CA HIS A 485 16.46 -0.48 -5.91
C HIS A 485 15.74 0.86 -6.16
N ASP A 486 14.65 1.11 -5.42
CA ASP A 486 13.81 2.29 -5.59
C ASP A 486 14.26 3.46 -4.71
N GLY A 487 14.98 3.18 -3.62
CA GLY A 487 15.26 4.15 -2.55
C GLY A 487 14.10 4.28 -1.55
N LYS A 488 14.23 5.18 -0.58
CA LYS A 488 13.16 5.46 0.38
C LYS A 488 12.19 6.46 -0.24
N LEU A 489 10.94 6.02 -0.47
CA LEU A 489 9.96 6.81 -1.22
C LEU A 489 9.16 7.81 -0.37
N TRP A 490 9.38 7.86 0.95
CA TRP A 490 8.69 8.78 1.86
C TRP A 490 9.62 9.24 2.98
N ASN A 491 9.36 10.45 3.47
CA ASN A 491 10.05 11.02 4.63
C ASN A 491 9.02 11.61 5.60
N LEU A 492 9.05 11.15 6.87
CA LEU A 492 8.12 11.57 7.91
C LEU A 492 8.85 12.29 9.06
N ASN A 493 10.04 12.82 8.81
CA ASN A 493 10.78 13.58 9.81
C ASN A 493 10.04 14.88 10.19
N ALA A 494 9.50 15.59 9.20
CA ALA A 494 8.68 16.79 9.41
C ALA A 494 7.36 16.47 10.13
N TYR A 495 6.74 15.33 9.82
CA TYR A 495 5.55 14.88 10.56
C TYR A 495 5.82 14.80 12.08
N ARG A 496 6.99 14.26 12.45
CA ARG A 496 7.38 14.12 13.85
C ARG A 496 7.56 15.47 14.55
N THR A 497 8.19 16.45 13.89
CA THR A 497 8.39 17.78 14.47
C THR A 497 7.07 18.51 14.66
N ASP A 498 6.19 18.42 13.67
CA ASP A 498 4.91 19.14 13.69
C ASP A 498 3.93 18.53 14.69
N VAL A 499 3.98 17.20 14.91
CA VAL A 499 3.22 16.55 15.99
C VAL A 499 3.67 17.05 17.36
N ILE A 500 4.97 17.26 17.59
CA ILE A 500 5.46 17.82 18.86
C ILE A 500 4.89 19.23 19.06
N GLN A 501 4.92 20.06 18.02
CA GLN A 501 4.38 21.43 18.09
C GLN A 501 2.86 21.44 18.29
N ALA A 502 2.12 20.58 17.58
CA ALA A 502 0.67 20.45 17.73
C ALA A 502 0.22 19.98 19.12
N LEU A 503 1.10 19.29 19.85
CA LEU A 503 0.87 18.89 21.23
C LEU A 503 1.32 19.96 22.26
N GLY A 504 1.72 21.16 21.80
CA GLY A 504 2.13 22.28 22.63
C GLY A 504 3.64 22.37 22.89
N GLY A 505 4.48 21.63 22.15
CA GLY A 505 5.92 21.58 22.34
C GLY A 505 6.38 20.47 23.31
N VAL A 506 7.69 20.40 23.54
CA VAL A 506 8.26 19.32 24.38
C VAL A 506 7.91 19.51 25.86
N GLU A 507 7.90 20.75 26.35
CA GLU A 507 7.69 21.04 27.78
C GLU A 507 6.28 20.66 28.24
N THR A 508 5.25 21.07 27.50
CA THR A 508 3.84 20.72 27.76
C THR A 508 3.60 19.22 27.71
N ILE A 509 4.20 18.52 26.74
CA ILE A 509 4.18 17.05 26.69
C ILE A 509 4.75 16.46 27.99
N LEU A 510 5.86 16.98 28.48
CA LEU A 510 6.52 16.46 29.69
C LEU A 510 5.75 16.79 30.98
N GLU A 511 4.89 17.80 31.00
CA GLU A 511 3.99 18.06 32.14
C GLU A 511 3.00 16.93 32.39
N HIS A 512 2.60 16.22 31.34
CA HIS A 512 1.75 15.03 31.43
C HIS A 512 2.48 13.78 31.94
N THR A 513 3.78 13.88 32.26
CA THR A 513 4.66 12.75 32.56
C THR A 513 5.34 12.89 33.93
N LEU A 514 6.00 11.82 34.39
CA LEU A 514 6.82 11.84 35.61
C LEU A 514 8.16 12.60 35.48
N PHE A 515 8.39 13.35 34.40
CA PHE A 515 9.68 14.02 34.17
C PHE A 515 10.13 14.89 35.36
N LYS A 516 9.27 15.76 35.89
CA LYS A 516 9.60 16.63 37.05
C LYS A 516 10.02 15.83 38.29
N ALA A 517 9.47 14.62 38.48
CA ALA A 517 9.81 13.75 39.60
C ALA A 517 11.18 13.05 39.45
N THR A 518 11.72 12.95 38.23
CA THR A 518 13.06 12.39 38.00
C THR A 518 14.20 13.33 38.39
N ALA A 519 13.89 14.60 38.68
CA ALA A 519 14.84 15.64 39.09
C ALA A 519 16.00 15.88 38.09
N PHE A 520 15.84 15.51 36.82
CA PHE A 520 16.78 15.92 35.78
C PHE A 520 16.62 17.43 35.47
N PRO A 521 17.73 18.16 35.27
CA PRO A 521 17.70 19.61 35.05
C PRO A 521 17.18 20.00 33.65
N SER A 522 17.35 19.14 32.65
CA SER A 522 16.85 19.34 31.29
C SER A 522 16.43 18.01 30.67
N TRP A 523 15.59 18.09 29.63
CA TRP A 523 15.17 16.92 28.86
C TRP A 523 16.14 16.56 27.73
N GLU A 524 17.06 17.47 27.41
CA GLU A 524 18.08 17.31 26.37
C GLU A 524 19.08 16.21 26.76
N GLY A 525 19.36 15.29 25.83
CA GLY A 525 20.28 14.17 26.09
C GLY A 525 19.68 13.01 26.88
N LEU A 526 18.38 13.03 27.19
CA LEU A 526 17.70 11.85 27.75
C LEU A 526 17.49 10.79 26.68
N PHE A 527 18.02 9.61 26.93
CA PHE A 527 17.87 8.46 26.05
C PHE A 527 16.88 7.47 26.66
N TRP A 528 15.76 7.27 25.96
CA TRP A 528 14.88 6.14 26.24
C TRP A 528 15.54 4.85 25.75
N GLU A 529 16.16 4.11 26.67
CA GLU A 529 16.81 2.84 26.33
C GLU A 529 15.85 1.89 25.57
N ARG A 530 16.35 1.41 24.43
CA ARG A 530 15.72 0.39 23.60
C ARG A 530 16.05 -0.98 24.19
N ALA A 531 15.18 -1.45 25.09
CA ALA A 531 15.28 -2.71 25.84
C ALA A 531 16.47 -2.73 26.82
N SER A 532 16.20 -3.11 28.07
CA SER A 532 17.26 -3.21 29.08
C SER A 532 18.15 -4.43 28.80
N GLY A 533 19.41 -4.41 29.26
CA GLY A 533 20.29 -5.58 29.19
C GLY A 533 19.68 -6.84 29.83
N PHE A 534 18.76 -6.66 30.79
CA PHE A 534 17.95 -7.75 31.35
C PHE A 534 17.01 -8.38 30.30
N GLU A 535 16.26 -7.58 29.54
CA GLU A 535 15.36 -8.07 28.48
C GLU A 535 16.13 -8.81 27.39
N GLU A 536 17.33 -8.33 27.03
CA GLU A 536 18.20 -9.01 26.06
C GLU A 536 18.74 -10.35 26.60
N SER A 537 19.22 -10.38 27.84
CA SER A 537 19.72 -11.60 28.48
C SER A 537 18.66 -12.70 28.61
N MET A 538 17.38 -12.31 28.74
CA MET A 538 16.24 -13.23 28.85
C MET A 538 15.64 -13.62 27.50
N LYS A 539 15.93 -12.88 26.43
CA LYS A 539 15.35 -13.10 25.09
C LYS A 539 15.67 -14.47 24.50
N PHE A 540 16.90 -14.95 24.69
CA PHE A 540 17.38 -16.22 24.15
C PHE A 540 17.33 -17.37 25.16
N LYS A 541 16.92 -17.10 26.41
CA LYS A 541 16.74 -18.16 27.41
C LYS A 541 15.48 -18.97 27.12
N LYS A 542 15.52 -20.26 27.47
CA LYS A 542 14.40 -21.18 27.33
C LYS A 542 13.36 -20.87 28.41
N LEU A 543 12.37 -20.06 28.04
CA LEU A 543 11.27 -19.62 28.92
C LEU A 543 9.96 -20.29 28.52
N THR A 544 9.10 -20.53 29.51
CA THR A 544 7.72 -20.94 29.26
C THR A 544 6.91 -19.80 28.63
N ASN A 545 5.80 -20.13 27.97
CA ASN A 545 4.91 -19.12 27.38
C ASN A 545 4.34 -18.16 28.45
N ALA A 546 4.09 -18.65 29.66
CA ALA A 546 3.65 -17.83 30.79
C ALA A 546 4.73 -16.80 31.20
N GLN A 547 6.00 -17.23 31.32
CA GLN A 547 7.12 -16.34 31.61
C GLN A 547 7.32 -15.28 30.52
N ARG A 548 7.24 -15.67 29.24
CA ARG A 548 7.31 -14.72 28.11
C ARG A 548 6.17 -13.71 28.14
N SER A 549 4.96 -14.14 28.52
CA SER A 549 3.81 -13.24 28.69
C SER A 549 4.07 -12.21 29.80
N GLY A 550 4.63 -12.66 30.93
CA GLY A 550 5.05 -11.76 32.03
C GLY A 550 6.10 -10.75 31.60
N LEU A 551 7.15 -11.18 30.88
CA LEU A 551 8.20 -10.28 30.38
C LEU A 551 7.65 -9.19 29.43
N ASN A 552 6.68 -9.54 28.57
CA ASN A 552 6.07 -8.54 27.68
C ASN A 552 5.24 -7.48 28.44
N GLN A 553 4.94 -7.65 29.73
CA GLN A 553 4.30 -6.62 30.54
C GLN A 553 5.25 -5.53 31.02
N ILE A 554 6.56 -5.80 31.14
CA ILE A 554 7.54 -4.86 31.71
C ILE A 554 7.57 -3.54 30.92
N PRO A 555 7.64 -3.53 29.57
CA PRO A 555 7.57 -2.27 28.82
C PRO A 555 6.25 -1.52 29.00
N ASN A 556 5.13 -2.24 29.19
CA ASN A 556 3.83 -1.62 29.42
C ASN A 556 3.77 -0.97 30.81
N ARG A 557 4.38 -1.58 31.83
CA ARG A 557 4.50 -0.97 33.17
C ARG A 557 5.34 0.30 33.13
N ARG A 558 6.47 0.29 32.40
CA ARG A 558 7.30 1.49 32.20
C ARG A 558 6.51 2.62 31.52
N PHE A 559 5.76 2.28 30.46
CA PHE A 559 4.87 3.23 29.79
C PHE A 559 3.81 3.80 30.75
N THR A 560 3.17 2.93 31.54
CA THR A 560 2.13 3.34 32.50
C THR A 560 2.70 4.24 33.60
N LEU A 561 3.89 3.92 34.10
CA LEU A 561 4.57 4.72 35.11
C LEU A 561 4.91 6.10 34.56
N TRP A 562 5.49 6.18 33.36
CA TRP A 562 5.86 7.46 32.74
C TRP A 562 4.67 8.40 32.57
N TRP A 563 3.53 7.88 32.10
CA TRP A 563 2.30 8.65 31.90
C TRP A 563 1.36 8.66 33.12
N SER A 564 1.83 8.21 34.29
CA SER A 564 0.97 8.06 35.47
C SER A 564 0.28 9.35 35.93
N PRO A 565 0.89 10.56 35.89
CA PRO A 565 0.19 11.79 36.30
C PRO A 565 -1.10 12.05 35.51
N THR A 566 -1.16 11.55 34.28
CA THR A 566 -2.31 11.70 33.37
C THR A 566 -3.23 10.48 33.40
N VAL A 567 -2.69 9.27 33.46
CA VAL A 567 -3.46 8.02 33.35
C VAL A 567 -4.12 7.62 34.68
N SER A 568 -3.48 7.93 35.81
CA SER A 568 -4.00 7.67 37.16
C SER A 568 -4.28 8.99 37.88
N THR A 569 -5.56 9.35 38.00
CA THR A 569 -6.02 10.50 38.81
C THR A 569 -5.99 10.22 40.32
N ILE A 570 -5.48 9.06 40.73
CA ILE A 570 -5.26 8.68 42.12
C ILE A 570 -3.74 8.49 42.25
N PRO A 571 -3.06 9.08 43.26
CA PRO A 571 -1.64 8.85 43.46
C PRO A 571 -1.39 7.35 43.57
N ILE A 572 -0.64 6.80 42.61
CA ILE A 572 -0.22 5.41 42.66
C ILE A 572 0.75 5.30 43.84
N TYR A 573 0.28 4.78 44.97
CA TYR A 573 1.13 4.30 46.05
C TYR A 573 1.86 3.03 45.56
N LEU A 574 2.91 3.24 44.77
CA LEU A 574 3.94 2.25 44.46
C LEU A 574 5.15 2.51 45.37
N GLU A 575 4.92 2.73 46.65
CA GLU A 575 6.01 2.75 47.61
C GLU A 575 5.97 1.44 48.40
N PRO A 576 7.09 0.71 48.52
CA PRO A 576 7.18 -0.29 49.58
C PRO A 576 6.83 0.42 50.89
N PRO A 577 6.02 -0.18 51.77
CA PRO A 577 5.51 0.48 52.98
C PRO A 577 6.62 1.08 53.88
N SER A 578 7.86 0.64 53.72
CA SER A 578 9.05 1.19 54.36
C SER A 578 9.59 2.50 53.77
N LEU A 579 9.45 2.77 52.47
CA LEU A 579 10.05 3.96 51.85
C LEU A 579 9.27 5.23 52.20
N HIS A 580 7.94 5.16 52.15
CA HIS A 580 7.06 6.28 52.51
C HIS A 580 7.30 6.72 53.95
N SER A 581 7.38 5.74 54.86
CA SER A 581 7.67 5.96 56.26
C SER A 581 9.08 6.52 56.44
N LEU A 582 10.11 5.98 55.78
CA LEU A 582 11.48 6.51 55.82
C LEU A 582 11.57 7.97 55.33
N ILE A 583 10.89 8.35 54.25
CA ILE A 583 10.86 9.74 53.77
C ILE A 583 10.13 10.63 54.79
N ARG A 584 8.99 10.16 55.29
CA ARG A 584 8.18 10.89 56.28
C ARG A 584 8.89 11.07 57.63
N PHE A 585 9.77 10.16 58.03
CA PHE A 585 10.58 10.30 59.25
C PHE A 585 11.88 11.07 59.02
N SER A 586 12.50 10.97 57.84
CA SER A 586 13.77 11.63 57.56
C SER A 586 13.67 13.15 57.35
N MET A 587 12.59 13.65 56.74
CA MET A 587 12.40 15.10 56.57
C MET A 587 12.25 15.86 57.90
N PRO A 588 11.37 15.46 58.83
CA PRO A 588 11.28 16.08 60.16
C PRO A 588 12.58 15.95 60.95
N TYR A 589 13.29 14.82 60.83
CA TYR A 589 14.57 14.62 61.51
C TYR A 589 15.67 15.57 61.01
N ARG A 590 15.76 15.78 59.69
CA ARG A 590 16.68 16.79 59.12
C ARG A 590 16.29 18.21 59.52
N ASN A 591 15.01 18.54 59.50
CA ASN A 591 14.53 19.85 59.96
C ASN A 591 14.82 20.06 61.45
N ALA A 592 14.65 19.03 62.29
CA ALA A 592 15.01 19.07 63.70
C ALA A 592 16.51 19.24 63.91
N GLN A 593 17.36 18.59 63.11
CA GLN A 593 18.80 18.83 63.13
C GLN A 593 19.16 20.26 62.75
N VAL A 594 18.57 20.83 61.69
CA VAL A 594 18.80 22.22 61.29
C VAL A 594 18.37 23.18 62.40
N LEU A 595 17.20 22.96 63.02
CA LEU A 595 16.70 23.76 64.14
C LEU A 595 17.60 23.63 65.39
N LEU A 596 18.10 22.43 65.70
CA LEU A 596 19.06 22.21 66.79
C LEU A 596 20.41 22.90 66.50
N THR A 597 20.84 22.91 65.24
CA THR A 597 22.10 23.56 64.85
C THR A 597 21.97 25.08 64.92
N GLN A 598 20.81 25.64 64.54
CA GLN A 598 20.48 27.06 64.74
C GLN A 598 20.33 27.42 66.22
N ALA A 599 19.75 26.53 67.05
CA ALA A 599 19.63 26.73 68.49
C ALA A 599 20.97 26.64 69.25
N CYS A 600 21.99 25.98 68.69
CA CYS A 600 23.36 25.97 69.24
C CYS A 600 24.23 27.14 68.73
N MET A 601 23.80 27.88 67.70
CA MET A 601 24.49 29.10 67.22
C MET A 601 23.96 30.39 67.87
N HIS A 602 22.83 30.32 68.57
CA HIS A 602 22.35 31.34 69.52
C HIS A 602 22.76 30.94 70.93
#